data_AF-A0A401GAM7-F1
#
_entry.id   AF-A0A401GAM7-F1
#
_cell.length_a   1.000
_cell.length_b   1.000
_cell.length_c   1.000
_cell.angle_alpha   90.00
_cell.angle_beta   90.00
_cell.angle_gamma   90.00
#
_symmetry.space_group_name_H-M   'P 1'
#
loop_
_entity.id
_entity.type
_entity.pdbx_description
1 polymer ?
#
loop_
_entity_poly.entity_id
_entity_poly.type
_entity_poly.pdbx_seq_one_letter_code
_entity_poly.pdbx_strand_id
1 'polypeptide(L)' 'MFGTLIHLGCDALLVSAFLAGIRRTTGLTPKLTEVPNKDIRQILRSYLEIGEYIFDFAVVLCGRSSSFERRT' A
#
# COMPACT_ATOMS: atom_id res chain seq x y z
N MET A 1 -0.18 1.46 25.46
CA MET A 1 -0.42 2.43 24.36
C MET A 1 0.51 2.19 23.16
N PHE A 2 1.80 1.90 23.35
CA PHE A 2 2.76 1.71 22.25
C PHE A 2 2.41 0.52 21.32
N GLY A 3 1.95 -0.61 21.86
CA GLY A 3 1.55 -1.78 21.06
C GLY A 3 0.38 -1.51 20.11
N THR A 4 -0.66 -0.81 20.58
CA THR A 4 -1.83 -0.46 19.76
C THR A 4 -1.47 0.47 18.61
N LEU A 5 -0.54 1.41 18.83
CA LEU A 5 -0.08 2.33 17.79
C LEU A 5 0.69 1.59 16.69
N ILE A 6 1.54 0.64 17.07
CA ILE A 6 2.25 -0.22 16.11
C ILE A 6 1.26 -1.04 15.30
N HIS A 7 0.29 -1.69 15.94
CA HIS A 7 -0.72 -2.47 15.22
C HIS A 7 -1.50 -1.63 14.21
N LEU A 8 -1.98 -0.45 14.62
CA LEU A 8 -2.70 0.44 13.71
C LEU A 8 -1.81 0.93 12.56
N GLY A 9 -0.53 1.17 12.81
CA GLY A 9 0.44 1.50 11.77
C GLY A 9 0.66 0.34 10.79
N CYS A 10 0.82 -0.89 11.29
CA CYS A 10 0.92 -2.09 10.46
C CYS A 10 -0.35 -2.30 9.63
N ASP A 11 -1.53 -2.17 10.23
CA ASP A 11 -2.81 -2.32 9.54
C ASP A 11 -2.96 -1.28 8.42
N ALA A 12 -2.59 -0.02 8.69
CA ALA A 12 -2.57 1.02 7.67
C ALA A 12 -1.60 0.69 6.52
N LEU A 13 -0.38 0.23 6.83
CA LEU A 13 0.57 -0.18 5.78
C LEU A 13 0.03 -1.35 4.94
N LEU A 14 -0.59 -2.34 5.58
CA LEU A 14 -1.20 -3.49 4.90
C LEU A 14 -2.36 -3.06 3.99
N VAL A 15 -3.26 -2.19 4.47
CA VAL A 15 -4.35 -1.65 3.66
C VAL A 15 -3.81 -0.88 2.47
N SER A 16 -2.77 -0.06 2.66
CA SER A 16 -2.17 0.69 1.56
C SER A 16 -1.51 -0.22 0.52
N ALA A 17 -0.74 -1.22 0.95
CA ALA A 17 -0.13 -2.20 0.05
C ALA A 17 -1.18 -3.04 -0.71
N PHE A 18 -2.29 -3.38 -0.07
CA PHE A 18 -3.42 -4.05 -0.72
C PHE A 18 -4.05 -3.17 -1.81
N LEU A 19 -4.30 -1.89 -1.53
CA LEU A 19 -4.81 -0.93 -2.51
C LEU A 19 -3.85 -0.77 -3.70
N ALA A 20 -2.53 -0.77 -3.46
CA ALA A 20 -1.53 -0.77 -4.53
C ALA A 20 -1.64 -2.02 -5.42
N GLY A 21 -1.88 -3.20 -4.82
CA GLY A 21 -2.15 -4.44 -5.54
C GLY A 21 -3.39 -4.36 -6.44
N ILE A 22 -4.51 -3.79 -5.93
CA ILE A 22 -5.73 -3.55 -6.73
C ILE A 22 -5.42 -2.64 -7.92
N ARG A 23 -4.72 -1.52 -7.68
CA ARG A 23 -4.34 -0.59 -8.75
C ARG A 23 -3.52 -1.27 -9.85
N ARG A 24 -2.56 -2.12 -9.49
CA ARG A 24 -1.67 -2.80 -10.45
C ARG A 24 -2.36 -3.89 -11.26
N THR A 25 -3.33 -4.57 -10.67
CA THR A 25 -4.04 -5.68 -11.31
C THR A 25 -5.26 -5.23 -12.11
N THR A 26 -5.92 -4.15 -11.70
CA THR A 26 -7.20 -3.70 -12.28
C THR A 26 -7.16 -2.29 -12.87
N GLY A 27 -6.16 -1.48 -12.52
CA GLY A 27 -6.10 -0.06 -12.86
C GLY A 27 -6.98 0.86 -12.00
N LEU A 28 -7.78 0.31 -11.08
CA LEU A 28 -8.67 1.09 -10.22
C LEU A 28 -7.89 1.83 -9.12
N THR A 29 -8.23 3.10 -8.90
CA THR A 29 -7.61 3.91 -7.83
C THR A 29 -8.68 4.64 -7.02
N PRO A 30 -8.46 4.89 -5.72
CA PRO A 30 -9.35 5.71 -4.92
C PRO A 30 -9.52 7.10 -5.54
N LYS A 31 -10.77 7.56 -5.62
CA LYS A 31 -11.11 8.82 -6.29
C LYS A 31 -10.79 10.03 -5.41
N LEU A 32 -9.50 10.36 -5.30
CA LEU A 32 -9.01 11.48 -4.48
C LEU A 32 -9.53 12.86 -4.93
N THR A 33 -10.08 12.96 -6.13
CA THR A 33 -10.71 14.19 -6.64
C THR A 33 -11.97 14.57 -5.85
N GLU A 34 -12.64 13.61 -5.22
CA GLU A 34 -13.84 13.85 -4.40
C GLU A 34 -13.51 14.38 -3.01
N VAL A 35 -12.24 14.36 -2.59
CA VAL A 35 -11.81 14.90 -1.30
C VAL A 35 -11.74 16.43 -1.41
N PRO A 36 -12.58 17.20 -0.70
CA PRO A 36 -12.61 18.66 -0.88
C PRO A 36 -11.32 19.33 -0.39
N ASN A 37 -10.80 18.89 0.76
CA ASN A 37 -9.61 19.47 1.38
C ASN A 37 -8.32 19.04 0.65
N LYS A 38 -7.48 20.02 0.26
CA LYS A 38 -6.22 19.79 -0.45
C LYS A 38 -5.18 19.07 0.40
N ASP A 39 -5.06 19.40 1.68
CA ASP A 39 -4.07 18.81 2.58
C ASP A 39 -4.41 17.35 2.88
N ILE A 40 -5.68 17.05 3.15
CA ILE A 40 -6.15 15.67 3.34
C ILE A 40 -5.91 14.84 2.07
N ARG A 41 -6.22 15.41 0.90
CA ARG A 41 -5.93 14.76 -0.38
C ARG A 41 -4.43 14.49 -0.55
N GLN A 42 -3.56 15.40 -0.16
CA GLN A 42 -2.12 15.19 -0.24
C GLN A 42 -1.65 14.07 0.69
N ILE A 43 -2.16 14.03 1.92
CA ILE A 43 -1.87 12.95 2.88
C ILE A 43 -2.32 11.60 2.31
N LEU A 44 -3.53 11.53 1.75
CA LEU A 44 -4.03 10.31 1.12
C LEU A 44 -3.20 9.88 -0.09
N ARG A 45 -2.69 10.83 -0.88
CA ARG A 45 -1.74 10.53 -1.98
C ARG A 45 -0.48 9.89 -1.45
N SER A 46 0.18 10.54 -0.49
CA SER A 46 1.41 10.01 0.12
C SER A 46 1.18 8.65 0.79
N TYR A 47 0.02 8.47 1.43
CA TYR A 47 -0.35 7.19 2.02
C TYR A 47 -0.46 6.08 0.97
N LEU A 48 -1.11 6.32 -0.17
CA LEU A 48 -1.21 5.34 -1.27
C LEU A 48 0.14 5.09 -1.96
N GLU A 49 0.98 6.11 -2.11
CA GLU A 49 2.35 5.98 -2.63
C GLU A 49 3.20 5.08 -1.74
N ILE A 50 3.11 5.22 -0.42
CA ILE A 50 3.77 4.32 0.54
C ILE A 50 3.35 2.86 0.30
N GLY A 51 2.06 2.62 0.04
CA GLY A 51 1.56 1.28 -0.29
C GLY A 51 2.22 0.67 -1.52
N GLU A 52 2.47 1.47 -2.56
CA GLU A 52 3.17 1.00 -3.76
C GLU A 52 4.61 0.59 -3.46
N TYR A 53 5.34 1.41 -2.70
CA TYR A 53 6.71 1.10 -2.28
C TYR A 53 6.78 -0.17 -1.43
N ILE A 54 5.87 -0.33 -0.48
CA ILE A 54 5.80 -1.52 0.38
C ILE A 54 5.46 -2.76 -0.46
N PHE A 55 4.53 -2.64 -1.40
CA PHE A 55 4.16 -3.73 -2.30
C PHE A 55 5.35 -4.15 -3.18
N ASP A 56 6.08 -3.19 -3.77
CA ASP A 56 7.30 -3.47 -4.53
C ASP A 56 8.36 -4.18 -3.70
N PHE A 57 8.59 -3.68 -2.48
CA PHE A 57 9.54 -4.29 -1.57
C PHE A 57 9.14 -5.73 -1.21
N ALA A 58 7.85 -5.98 -0.96
CA ALA A 58 7.34 -7.31 -0.71
C ALA A 58 7.57 -8.25 -1.91
N VAL A 59 7.32 -7.80 -3.14
CA VAL A 59 7.59 -8.57 -4.36
C VAL A 59 9.08 -8.89 -4.50
N VAL A 60 9.97 -7.95 -4.19
CA VAL A 60 11.42 -8.18 -4.19
C VAL A 60 11.81 -9.23 -3.15
N LEU A 61 11.30 -9.12 -1.92
CA LEU A 61 11.58 -10.09 -0.87
C LEU A 61 11.08 -11.49 -1.23
N CYS A 62 9.83 -11.60 -1.73
CA CYS A 62 9.28 -12.85 -2.21
C CYS A 62 10.10 -13.41 -3.37
N GLY A 63 10.46 -12.60 -4.36
CA GLY A 63 11.25 -13.04 -5.51
C GLY A 63 12.67 -13.50 -5.17
N ARG A 64 13.23 -13.07 -4.03
CA ARG A 64 14.53 -13.53 -3.51
C ARG A 64 14.42 -14.74 -2.58
N SER A 65 13.22 -15.07 -2.13
CA SER A 65 12.99 -16.16 -1.19
C SER A 65 12.87 -17.49 -1.94
N SER A 66 13.49 -18.54 -1.41
CA SER A 66 13.34 -19.90 -1.94
C SER A 66 11.93 -20.47 -1.77
N SER A 67 11.09 -19.84 -0.95
CA SER A 67 9.71 -20.26 -0.70
C SER A 67 8.73 -19.85 -1.79
N PHE A 68 9.12 -18.96 -2.71
CA PHE A 68 8.27 -18.47 -3.78
C PHE A 68 8.89 -18.79 -5.14
N GLU A 69 8.03 -19.09 -6.11
CA GLU A 69 8.42 -19.29 -7.50
C GLU A 69 7.65 -18.31 -8.39
N ARG A 70 8.29 -17.84 -9.46
CA ARG A 70 7.65 -16.99 -10.47
C ARG A 70 7.13 -17.88 -11.59
N ARG A 71 5.82 -18.09 -11.64
CA ARG A 71 5.13 -18.72 -12.78
C ARG A 71 4.73 -17.64 -13.77
N THR A 72 5.58 -17.41 -14.78
CA THR A 72 5.27 -16.61 -15.97
C THR A 72 4.51 -17.43 -17.00
#